data_AF-A0A2X2JXQ6-F1
#
_entry.id   AF-A0A2X2JXQ6-F1
#
_cell.length_a   1.000
_cell.length_b   1.000
_cell.length_c   1.000
_cell.angle_alpha   90.00
_cell.angle_beta   90.00
_cell.angle_gamma   90.00
#
_symmetry.space_group_name_H-M   'P 1'
#
loop_
_entity.id
_entity.type
_entity.pdbx_description
1 polymer ?
#
loop_
_entity_poly.entity_id
_entity_poly.type
_entity_poly.pdbx_seq_one_letter_code
_entity_poly.pdbx_strand_id
1 'polypeptide(L)'
;MAYQSEYALENEMMNQLEQLGYERVTIRDNKQLLDNFRTILNERHADKLEGNPLTDKEFQRLLTMIDGKSIFESARILRDKLPLRRDDESEIYLSF
;
A
#
# COMPACT_ATOMS: atom_id res chain seq x y z
N MET A 1 -26.92 -28.55 6.40
CA MET A 1 -25.94 -27.50 6.10
C MET A 1 -24.57 -28.12 6.31
N ALA A 2 -23.79 -28.31 5.26
CA ALA A 2 -22.46 -28.92 5.39
C ALA A 2 -21.55 -27.92 6.12
N TYR A 3 -20.95 -28.36 7.23
CA TYR A 3 -19.99 -27.57 7.99
C TYR A 3 -18.67 -27.57 7.23
N GLN A 4 -18.39 -26.49 6.51
CA GLN A 4 -17.09 -26.28 5.86
C GLN A 4 -16.15 -25.66 6.88
N SER A 5 -14.94 -26.21 7.02
CA SER A 5 -13.92 -25.62 7.89
C SER A 5 -13.51 -24.24 7.38
N GLU A 6 -13.17 -23.32 8.28
CA GLU A 6 -12.63 -21.99 7.95
C GLU A 6 -11.44 -22.09 6.98
N TYR A 7 -10.56 -23.08 7.16
CA TYR A 7 -9.44 -23.36 6.26
C TYR A 7 -9.86 -23.64 4.82
N ALA A 8 -10.95 -24.38 4.63
CA ALA A 8 -11.45 -24.70 3.30
C ALA A 8 -12.11 -23.48 2.64
N LEU A 9 -12.83 -22.66 3.42
CA LEU A 9 -13.40 -21.39 2.95
C LEU A 9 -12.31 -20.38 2.56
N GLU A 10 -11.25 -20.27 3.37
CA GLU A 10 -10.11 -19.41 3.10
C GLU A 10 -9.42 -19.79 1.79
N ASN A 11 -9.13 -21.07 1.57
CA ASN A 11 -8.50 -21.53 0.33
C ASN A 11 -9.36 -21.25 -0.91
N GLU A 12 -10.67 -21.46 -0.83
CA GLU A 12 -11.58 -21.12 -1.93
C GLU A 12 -11.59 -19.62 -2.22
N MET A 13 -11.64 -18.78 -1.18
CA MET A 13 -11.60 -17.32 -1.33
C MET A 13 -10.28 -16.85 -1.95
N MET A 14 -9.14 -17.39 -1.49
CA MET A 14 -7.83 -17.04 -2.04
C MET A 14 -7.71 -17.42 -3.51
N ASN A 15 -8.16 -18.62 -3.89
CA ASN A 15 -8.16 -19.06 -5.29
C ASN A 15 -9.04 -18.16 -6.18
N GLN A 16 -10.19 -17.70 -5.67
CA GLN A 16 -11.06 -16.77 -6.40
C GLN A 16 -10.38 -15.41 -6.61
N LEU A 17 -9.68 -14.88 -5.59
CA LEU A 17 -8.93 -13.64 -5.72
C LEU A 17 -7.80 -13.76 -6.74
N GLU A 18 -7.04 -14.85 -6.72
CA GLU A 18 -6.00 -15.10 -7.73
C GLU A 18 -6.59 -15.16 -9.16
N GLN A 19 -7.76 -15.79 -9.33
CA GLN A 19 -8.48 -15.81 -10.62
C GLN A 19 -8.97 -14.43 -11.08
N LEU A 20 -9.27 -13.53 -10.15
CA LEU A 20 -9.63 -12.13 -10.43
C LEU A 20 -8.41 -11.25 -10.74
N GLY A 21 -7.20 -11.80 -10.68
CA GLY A 21 -5.95 -11.10 -10.99
C GLY A 21 -5.28 -10.43 -9.78
N TYR A 22 -5.71 -10.76 -8.56
CA TYR A 22 -5.01 -10.30 -7.36
C TYR A 22 -3.73 -11.12 -7.13
N GLU A 23 -2.62 -10.42 -6.87
CA GLU A 23 -1.37 -11.07 -6.56
C GLU A 23 -1.33 -11.53 -5.09
N ARG A 24 -0.96 -12.80 -4.88
CA ARG A 24 -0.76 -13.35 -3.55
C ARG A 24 0.65 -13.04 -3.05
N VAL A 25 0.73 -12.15 -2.07
CA VAL A 25 1.98 -11.81 -1.36
C VAL A 25 1.98 -12.40 0.05
N THR A 26 3.15 -12.90 0.49
CA THR A 26 3.33 -13.41 1.86
C THR A 26 4.00 -12.35 2.72
N ILE A 27 3.30 -11.83 3.71
CA ILE A 27 3.80 -10.80 4.64
C ILE A 27 3.83 -11.40 6.04
N ARG A 28 5.02 -11.51 6.64
CA ARG A 28 5.21 -12.18 7.95
C ARG A 28 5.39 -11.22 9.11
N ASP A 29 5.79 -9.98 8.83
CA ASP A 29 6.09 -8.98 9.83
C ASP A 29 5.72 -7.58 9.33
N ASN A 30 5.75 -6.62 10.25
CA ASN A 30 5.40 -5.23 9.95
C ASN A 30 6.38 -4.59 8.94
N LYS A 31 7.67 -4.98 8.99
CA LYS A 31 8.67 -4.44 8.06
C LYS A 31 8.35 -4.85 6.62
N GLN A 32 8.01 -6.12 6.39
CA GLN A 32 7.58 -6.63 5.10
C GLN A 32 6.31 -5.94 4.61
N LEU A 33 5.37 -5.60 5.51
CA LEU A 33 4.18 -4.85 5.16
C LEU A 33 4.54 -3.45 4.62
N LEU A 34 5.44 -2.74 5.31
CA LEU A 34 5.90 -1.41 4.90
C LEU A 34 6.72 -1.46 3.60
N ASP A 35 7.60 -2.44 3.45
CA ASP A 35 8.40 -2.64 2.23
C ASP A 35 7.51 -2.97 1.02
N ASN A 36 6.48 -3.80 1.22
CA ASN A 36 5.49 -4.10 0.19
C ASN A 36 4.68 -2.84 -0.19
N PHE A 37 4.25 -2.05 0.80
CA PHE A 37 3.53 -0.80 0.57
C PHE A 37 4.37 0.20 -0.23
N ARG A 38 5.66 0.34 0.10
CA ARG A 38 6.60 1.19 -0.65
C ARG A 38 6.76 0.70 -2.10
N THR A 39 6.85 -0.60 -2.30
CA THR A 39 6.99 -1.21 -3.64
C THR A 39 5.76 -0.89 -4.51
N ILE A 40 4.56 -1.12 -3.97
CA ILE A 40 3.29 -0.80 -4.66
C ILE A 40 3.21 0.70 -5.01
N LEU A 41 3.64 1.59 -4.10
CA LEU A 41 3.67 3.02 -4.37
C LEU A 41 4.64 3.37 -5.50
N ASN A 42 5.85 2.80 -5.47
CA ASN A 42 6.83 3.05 -6.52
C ASN A 42 6.36 2.54 -7.88
N GLU A 43 5.70 1.37 -7.93
CA GLU A 43 5.15 0.81 -9.16
C GLU A 43 3.98 1.63 -9.71
N ARG A 44 3.00 1.98 -8.87
CA ARG A 44 1.82 2.77 -9.30
C ARG A 44 2.19 4.18 -9.73
N HIS A 45 3.24 4.76 -9.17
CA HIS A 45 3.68 6.12 -9.45
C HIS A 45 4.99 6.18 -10.23
N ALA A 46 5.42 5.08 -10.86
CA ALA A 46 6.66 5.01 -11.63
C ALA A 46 6.74 6.13 -12.68
N ASP A 47 5.62 6.42 -13.34
CA ASP A 47 5.49 7.51 -14.32
C ASP A 47 5.75 8.91 -13.71
N LYS A 48 5.29 9.14 -12.48
CA LYS A 48 5.46 10.42 -11.75
C LYS A 48 6.81 10.52 -11.07
N LEU A 49 7.42 9.39 -10.78
CA LEU A 49 8.71 9.28 -10.11
C LEU A 49 9.87 9.32 -11.09
N GLU A 50 9.61 9.26 -12.40
CA GLU A 50 10.61 9.27 -13.48
C GLU A 50 11.71 8.21 -13.27
N GLY A 51 11.32 7.05 -12.72
CA GLY A 51 12.27 5.98 -12.38
C GLY A 51 13.08 6.21 -11.11
N ASN A 52 12.86 7.29 -10.36
CA ASN A 52 13.48 7.55 -9.06
C ASN A 52 12.55 7.11 -7.92
N PRO A 53 12.72 5.91 -7.33
CA PRO A 53 11.87 5.44 -6.25
C PRO A 53 11.93 6.36 -5.04
N LEU A 54 10.88 6.33 -4.21
CA LEU A 54 10.82 7.08 -2.96
C LEU A 54 11.99 6.68 -2.07
N THR A 55 12.72 7.65 -1.53
CA THR A 55 13.79 7.40 -0.55
C THR A 55 13.20 7.02 0.81
N ASP A 56 14.05 6.46 1.70
CA ASP A 56 13.61 6.08 3.04
C ASP A 56 13.05 7.28 3.83
N LYS A 57 13.63 8.47 3.63
CA LYS A 57 13.19 9.71 4.29
C LYS A 57 11.84 10.19 3.76
N GLU A 58 11.66 10.15 2.44
CA GLU A 58 10.40 10.52 1.79
C GLU A 58 9.27 9.58 2.22
N PHE A 59 9.54 8.27 2.21
CA PHE A 59 8.58 7.26 2.64
C PHE A 59 8.25 7.40 4.14
N GLN A 60 9.24 7.66 4.99
CA GLN A 60 9.00 7.89 6.41
C GLN A 60 8.12 9.13 6.66
N ARG A 61 8.35 10.24 5.93
CA ARG A 61 7.48 11.43 6.00
C ARG A 61 6.05 11.09 5.59
N LEU A 62 5.88 10.33 4.50
CA LEU A 62 4.59 9.85 4.03
C LEU A 62 3.86 9.04 5.11
N LEU A 63 4.55 8.08 5.73
CA LEU A 63 3.99 7.27 6.82
C LEU A 63 3.56 8.15 8.00
N THR A 64 4.39 9.10 8.42
CA THR A 64 4.05 10.02 9.52
C THR A 64 2.80 10.86 9.23
N MET A 65 2.57 11.24 7.97
CA MET A 65 1.36 11.98 7.58
C MET A 65 0.08 11.14 7.72
N ILE A 66 0.17 9.82 7.54
CA ILE A 66 -0.95 8.88 7.58
C ILE A 66 -1.18 8.32 8.99
N ASP A 67 -0.10 7.90 9.66
CA ASP A 67 -0.14 7.15 10.93
C ASP A 67 -0.39 8.05 12.16
N GLY A 68 -0.01 9.33 12.09
CA GLY A 68 -0.16 10.28 13.20
C GLY A 68 -1.57 10.82 13.43
N LYS A 69 -2.61 10.25 12.82
CA LYS A 69 -3.99 10.79 12.83
C LYS A 69 -5.03 9.77 13.28
N SER A 70 -6.26 10.23 13.51
CA SER A 70 -7.38 9.34 13.80
C SER A 70 -7.72 8.47 12.59
N ILE A 71 -8.32 7.30 12.82
CA ILE A 71 -8.75 6.36 11.77
C ILE A 71 -9.52 7.08 10.64
N PHE A 72 -10.41 8.01 11.01
CA PHE A 72 -11.19 8.79 10.05
C PHE A 72 -10.32 9.68 9.16
N GLU A 73 -9.36 10.39 9.77
CA GLU A 73 -8.45 11.28 9.05
C GLU A 73 -7.49 10.49 8.16
N SER A 74 -6.93 9.38 8.64
CA SER A 74 -6.10 8.48 7.85
C SER A 74 -6.88 7.93 6.64
N ALA A 75 -8.14 7.52 6.84
CA ALA A 75 -9.01 7.05 5.75
C ALA A 75 -9.42 8.17 4.77
N ARG A 76 -9.50 9.43 5.21
CA ARG A 76 -9.71 10.58 4.32
C ARG A 76 -8.48 10.79 3.44
N ILE A 77 -7.30 10.80 4.04
CA ILE A 77 -6.02 10.98 3.32
C ILE A 77 -5.79 9.89 2.29
N LEU A 78 -6.05 8.63 2.63
CA LEU A 78 -5.87 7.51 1.70
C LEU A 78 -6.84 7.55 0.50
N ARG A 79 -8.02 8.17 0.66
CA ARG A 79 -8.99 8.36 -0.45
C ARG A 79 -8.65 9.55 -1.32
N ASP A 80 -8.01 10.57 -0.76
CA ASP A 80 -7.57 11.75 -1.49
C ASP A 80 -6.18 11.54 -2.13
N LYS A 81 -5.74 12.52 -2.93
CA LYS A 81 -4.36 12.56 -3.42
C LYS A 81 -3.46 13.12 -2.32
N LEU A 82 -2.44 12.36 -1.92
CA LEU A 82 -1.47 12.82 -0.93
C LEU A 82 -0.36 13.62 -1.62
N PRO A 83 -0.19 14.92 -1.30
CA PRO A 83 0.99 15.66 -1.72
C PRO A 83 2.22 15.17 -0.95
N LEU A 84 3.25 14.78 -1.66
CA LEU A 84 4.56 14.45 -1.11
C LEU A 84 5.60 15.40 -1.70
N ARG A 85 6.26 16.15 -0.83
CA ARG A 85 7.43 16.96 -1.21
C ARG A 85 8.67 16.10 -1.17
N ARG A 86 9.30 15.95 -2.33
CA ARG A 86 10.55 15.23 -2.53
C ARG A 86 11.75 16.05 -2.08
N ASP A 87 12.89 15.38 -1.95
CA ASP A 87 14.14 16.03 -1.53
C ASP A 87 14.73 16.97 -2.61
N ASP A 88 14.30 16.83 -3.87
CA ASP A 88 14.63 17.74 -5.00
C ASP A 88 13.72 18.98 -5.07
N GLU A 89 12.94 19.22 -4.01
CA GLU A 89 11.90 20.25 -3.90
C GLU A 89 10.69 20.09 -4.84
N SER A 90 10.63 19.02 -5.64
CA SER A 90 9.44 18.71 -6.43
C SER A 90 8.28 18.23 -5.55
N GLU A 91 7.06 18.53 -5.96
CA GLU A 91 5.85 18.07 -5.28
C GLU A 91 5.11 17.10 -6.18
N ILE A 92 4.95 15.87 -5.70
CA ILE A 92 4.22 14.81 -6.41
C ILE A 92 2.94 14.49 -5.66
N TYR A 93 1.89 14.15 -6.41
CA TYR A 93 0.63 13.70 -5.84
C TYR A 93 0.51 12.19 -5.96
N LEU A 94 0.60 11.49 -4.83
CA LEU A 94 0.42 10.06 -4.75
C LEU A 94 -1.06 9.73 -4.55
N SER A 95 -1.50 8.64 -5.16
CA SER A 95 -2.84 8.08 -5.02
C SER A 95 -2.73 6.59 -4.70
N PHE A 96 -3.56 6.11 -3.80
CA PHE A 96 -3.51 4.75 -3.29
C PHE A 96 -4.43 3.80 -4.03
#